data_AF-A0A968WFH1-F1
#
_entry.id   AF-A0A968WFH1-F1
#
_cell.length_a   1.000
_cell.length_b   1.000
_cell.length_c   1.000
_cell.angle_alpha   90.00
_cell.angle_beta   90.00
_cell.angle_gamma   90.00
#
_symmetry.space_group_name_H-M   'P 1'
#
loop_
_entity.id
_entity.type
_entity.pdbx_description
1 polymer ?
#
loop_
_entity_poly.entity_id
_entity_poly.type
_entity_poly.pdbx_seq_one_letter_code
_entity_poly.pdbx_strand_id
1 'polypeptide(L)'
;MFSASFSPFVNSEHLFEIPNESHVFEHLYSTPGATQRASINQQCVDALLRSLQEEISENAKLYFHQASSASIWEFVNGSAINLQFADAIAIDNLRLVLVPTLAMDGDELSVPQEWIDIPEWVGDYYLGVQVNPDEGWVRVYGYTTHNKIKNFGVYNANDRTYSLESEYLIEDLNVLWLSRQFYPQEVTRANIEALPTLHQTQAENLLQRLGNSEIKFPRLEVPFSNWGALISHGDWRQRLYELRQGIIQHTSVWQWFEDGVSQLAQQLGWVQREFSAVSLGMRSQDSQASNQGFSRELLIAGNTYELRVFLKGDVEEQIWRFELRSIKLDSLIPVGFKLRLLTENLQEFANNQDSAIEAVEMLYVEVMLAEGEGLVWEIEPNPEGCDREILRF
;
A
#
# COMPACT_ATOMS: atom_id res chain seq x y z
N MET A 1 -11.94 32.72 11.69
CA MET A 1 -10.77 33.61 11.74
C MET A 1 -9.59 32.73 12.06
N PHE A 2 -8.89 32.25 11.04
CA PHE A 2 -7.77 31.35 11.20
C PHE A 2 -6.54 32.14 11.68
N SER A 3 -5.80 31.56 12.62
CA SER A 3 -4.49 32.03 13.04
C SER A 3 -3.60 32.18 11.81
N ALA A 4 -3.13 33.40 11.57
CA ALA A 4 -2.12 33.71 10.57
C ALA A 4 -0.78 33.15 11.03
N SER A 5 -0.54 31.87 10.75
CA SER A 5 0.76 31.23 10.90
C SER A 5 0.91 30.15 9.84
N PHE A 6 0.65 30.51 8.58
CA PHE A 6 1.25 29.83 7.44
C PHE A 6 2.67 30.38 7.35
N SER A 7 3.65 29.62 7.83
CA SER A 7 5.03 29.86 7.42
C SER A 7 5.12 29.49 5.94
N PRO A 8 5.55 30.40 5.05
CA PRO A 8 5.85 30.03 3.66
C PRO A 8 6.96 28.98 3.69
N PHE A 9 7.01 28.05 2.72
CA PHE A 9 8.17 27.16 2.53
C PHE A 9 9.46 27.98 2.70
N VAL A 10 10.30 27.66 3.69
CA VAL A 10 11.62 28.26 3.81
C VAL A 10 12.68 27.23 3.43
N ASN A 11 12.64 26.82 2.17
CA ASN A 11 13.87 26.65 1.43
C ASN A 11 13.62 27.10 -0.01
N SER A 12 14.15 28.26 -0.38
CA SER A 12 13.98 28.86 -1.72
C SER A 12 14.53 27.97 -2.85
N GLU A 13 15.24 26.90 -2.50
CA GLU A 13 15.82 25.95 -3.44
C GLU A 13 15.13 24.57 -3.42
N HIS A 14 14.11 24.37 -2.57
CA HIS A 14 13.43 23.09 -2.36
C HIS A 14 14.40 21.93 -2.07
N LEU A 15 15.46 22.23 -1.31
CA LEU A 15 16.53 21.32 -0.94
C LEU A 15 16.27 20.71 0.45
N PHE A 16 16.48 19.41 0.58
CA PHE A 16 16.21 18.62 1.79
C PHE A 16 17.43 17.74 2.09
N GLU A 17 17.84 17.66 3.35
CA GLU A 17 18.94 16.78 3.74
C GLU A 17 18.48 15.32 3.82
N ILE A 18 19.31 14.41 3.32
CA ILE A 18 19.10 12.97 3.49
C ILE A 18 19.50 12.64 4.94
N PRO A 19 18.59 12.06 5.75
CA PRO A 19 18.93 11.70 7.12
C PRO A 19 20.06 10.66 7.17
N ASN A 20 21.04 10.87 8.06
CA ASN A 20 22.16 9.94 8.29
C ASN A 20 21.73 8.53 8.73
N GLU A 21 20.50 8.39 9.24
CA GLU A 21 19.87 7.13 9.64
C GLU A 21 18.83 6.63 8.62
N SER A 22 18.99 6.95 7.32
CA SER A 22 18.15 6.32 6.30
C SER A 22 18.40 4.81 6.33
N HIS A 23 17.47 4.08 6.97
CA HIS A 23 17.52 2.65 7.11
C HIS A 23 17.30 2.02 5.73
N VAL A 24 18.40 1.73 5.03
CA VAL A 24 18.37 0.70 4.00
C VAL A 24 18.14 -0.59 4.75
N PHE A 25 16.88 -0.97 4.89
CA PHE A 25 16.55 -2.32 5.34
C PHE A 25 17.34 -3.32 4.49
N GLU A 26 17.85 -4.37 5.12
CA GLU A 26 18.46 -5.54 4.45
C GLU A 26 17.38 -6.33 3.67
N HIS A 27 16.59 -5.65 2.84
CA HIS A 27 15.76 -6.29 1.84
C HIS A 27 16.69 -6.71 0.70
N LEU A 28 16.72 -8.01 0.45
CA LEU A 28 17.37 -8.56 -0.74
C LEU A 28 16.52 -8.15 -1.95
N TYR A 29 17.14 -7.49 -2.92
CA TYR A 29 16.54 -7.16 -4.21
C TYR A 29 17.17 -8.04 -5.29
N SER A 30 16.40 -8.39 -6.33
CA SER A 30 16.84 -9.47 -7.24
C SER A 30 18.00 -9.06 -8.14
N THR A 31 18.21 -7.75 -8.32
CA THR A 31 19.26 -7.19 -9.17
C THR A 31 19.87 -5.93 -8.56
N PRO A 32 21.12 -5.58 -8.91
CA PRO A 32 21.73 -4.32 -8.48
C PRO A 32 20.93 -3.07 -8.88
N GLY A 33 20.26 -3.11 -10.03
CA GLY A 33 19.39 -2.02 -10.48
C GLY A 33 18.14 -1.85 -9.62
N ALA A 34 17.57 -2.95 -9.13
CA ALA A 34 16.47 -2.92 -8.17
C ALA A 34 16.94 -2.39 -6.81
N THR A 35 18.11 -2.81 -6.33
CA THR A 35 18.73 -2.27 -5.10
C THR A 35 18.95 -0.76 -5.19
N GLN A 36 19.51 -0.27 -6.31
CA GLN A 36 19.72 1.16 -6.51
C GLN A 36 18.39 1.92 -6.54
N ARG A 37 17.40 1.42 -7.30
CA ARG A 37 16.06 2.00 -7.34
C ARG A 37 15.43 2.08 -5.95
N ALA A 38 15.48 1.02 -5.18
CA ALA A 38 14.95 1.03 -3.82
C ALA A 38 15.67 2.02 -2.91
N SER A 39 17.00 2.08 -2.99
CA SER A 39 17.80 3.02 -2.20
C SER A 39 17.43 4.49 -2.50
N ILE A 40 17.32 4.88 -3.78
CA ILE A 40 16.94 6.26 -4.13
C ILE A 40 15.51 6.59 -3.73
N ASN A 41 14.58 5.63 -3.80
CA ASN A 41 13.19 5.84 -3.36
C ASN A 41 13.12 5.99 -1.85
N GLN A 42 13.85 5.18 -1.09
CA GLN A 42 13.93 5.28 0.37
C GLN A 42 14.49 6.64 0.80
N GLN A 43 15.63 7.06 0.24
CA GLN A 43 16.24 8.36 0.55
C GLN A 43 15.32 9.54 0.23
N CYS A 44 14.66 9.50 -0.95
CA CYS A 44 13.70 10.51 -1.37
C CYS A 44 12.50 10.60 -0.40
N VAL A 45 11.93 9.45 -0.03
CA VAL A 45 10.84 9.35 0.93
C VAL A 45 11.26 9.86 2.29
N ASP A 46 12.41 9.42 2.82
CA ASP A 46 12.85 9.79 4.17
C ASP A 46 13.12 11.30 4.32
N ALA A 47 13.63 11.92 3.26
CA ALA A 47 13.84 13.36 3.22
C ALA A 47 12.50 14.13 3.15
N LEU A 48 11.65 13.78 2.20
CA LEU A 48 10.42 14.55 1.93
C LEU A 48 9.29 14.27 2.91
N LEU A 49 9.12 13.02 3.36
CA LEU A 49 8.04 12.66 4.28
C LEU A 49 8.17 13.41 5.61
N ARG A 50 9.40 13.53 6.14
CA ARG A 50 9.66 14.29 7.37
C ARG A 50 9.25 15.75 7.22
N SER A 51 9.70 16.42 6.17
CA SER A 51 9.36 17.82 5.93
C SER A 51 7.86 18.03 5.69
N LEU A 52 7.20 17.11 4.98
CA LEU A 52 5.74 17.16 4.80
C LEU A 52 4.99 16.99 6.12
N GLN A 53 5.46 16.12 7.02
CA GLN A 53 4.88 15.91 8.35
C GLN A 53 5.04 17.14 9.25
N GLU A 54 6.20 17.79 9.21
CA GLU A 54 6.51 18.94 10.05
C GLU A 54 5.79 20.22 9.60
N GLU A 55 5.64 20.43 8.30
CA GLU A 55 5.22 21.74 7.76
C GLU A 55 3.81 21.75 7.15
N ILE A 56 3.31 20.62 6.64
CA ILE A 56 2.11 20.59 5.79
C ILE A 56 0.99 19.77 6.39
N SER A 57 1.28 18.54 6.80
CA SER A 57 0.28 17.59 7.28
C SER A 57 0.95 16.63 8.24
N GLU A 58 0.75 16.83 9.54
CA GLU A 58 1.26 15.94 10.60
C GLU A 58 0.89 14.46 10.37
N ASN A 59 -0.25 14.21 9.69
CA ASN A 59 -0.74 12.87 9.35
C ASN A 59 -0.28 12.37 7.97
N ALA A 60 0.71 13.02 7.36
CA ALA A 60 1.29 12.57 6.09
C ALA A 60 1.94 11.20 6.29
N LYS A 61 1.65 10.27 5.39
CA LYS A 61 2.14 8.90 5.48
C LYS A 61 2.37 8.31 4.11
N LEU A 62 3.26 7.33 4.01
CA LEU A 62 3.38 6.51 2.82
C LEU A 62 2.03 5.86 2.49
N TYR A 63 1.71 5.82 1.20
CA TYR A 63 0.49 5.17 0.72
C TYR A 63 0.54 3.67 0.98
N PHE A 64 1.66 3.05 0.63
CA PHE A 64 1.94 1.65 0.90
C PHE A 64 2.69 1.52 2.23
N HIS A 65 2.36 0.51 3.04
CA HIS A 65 3.12 0.22 4.26
C HIS A 65 4.61 0.07 3.93
N GLN A 66 5.48 0.50 4.85
CA GLN A 66 6.93 0.43 4.64
C GLN A 66 7.43 -0.99 4.34
N ALA A 67 6.82 -2.02 4.94
CA ALA A 67 7.13 -3.42 4.63
C ALA A 67 6.71 -3.84 3.20
N SER A 68 5.65 -3.22 2.66
CA SER A 68 5.14 -3.51 1.31
C SER A 68 5.84 -2.68 0.22
N SER A 69 6.56 -1.61 0.59
CA SER A 69 7.31 -0.77 -0.36
C SER A 69 8.44 -1.52 -1.07
N ALA A 70 9.06 -2.50 -0.42
CA ALA A 70 10.15 -3.29 -1.02
C ALA A 70 9.67 -4.05 -2.28
N SER A 71 8.48 -4.66 -2.23
CA SER A 71 7.92 -5.37 -3.39
C SER A 71 7.49 -4.44 -4.52
N ILE A 72 7.30 -3.15 -4.26
CA ILE A 72 7.05 -2.14 -5.30
C ILE A 72 8.36 -1.69 -5.92
N TRP A 73 9.34 -1.31 -5.09
CA TRP A 73 10.62 -0.75 -5.56
C TRP A 73 11.52 -1.75 -6.26
N GLU A 74 11.30 -3.05 -6.04
CA GLU A 74 11.85 -4.11 -6.89
C GLU A 74 11.58 -3.83 -8.39
N PHE A 75 10.38 -3.34 -8.72
CA PHE A 75 9.92 -3.21 -10.10
C PHE A 75 9.75 -1.77 -10.59
N VAL A 76 9.30 -0.85 -9.73
CA VAL A 76 8.78 0.46 -10.13
C VAL A 76 9.52 1.57 -9.39
N ASN A 77 9.98 2.58 -10.14
CA ASN A 77 10.55 3.77 -9.54
C ASN A 77 9.44 4.72 -9.06
N GLY A 78 9.61 5.32 -7.90
CA GLY A 78 8.66 6.26 -7.32
C GLY A 78 7.97 5.70 -6.08
N SER A 79 7.37 6.60 -5.32
CA SER A 79 6.66 6.32 -4.07
C SER A 79 5.48 7.26 -3.91
N ALA A 80 4.39 6.81 -3.30
CA ALA A 80 3.24 7.67 -3.03
C ALA A 80 3.14 8.03 -1.55
N ILE A 81 2.81 9.29 -1.26
CA ILE A 81 2.49 9.83 0.06
C ILE A 81 1.04 10.31 0.04
N ASN A 82 0.25 9.85 1.01
CA ASN A 82 -1.09 10.36 1.25
C ASN A 82 -1.03 11.49 2.29
N LEU A 83 -1.67 12.61 1.97
CA LEU A 83 -1.87 13.74 2.89
C LEU A 83 -3.32 13.77 3.35
N GLN A 84 -3.51 14.04 4.64
CA GLN A 84 -4.82 14.17 5.27
C GLN A 84 -4.95 15.56 5.88
N PHE A 85 -5.97 16.31 5.47
CA PHE A 85 -6.24 17.65 5.97
C PHE A 85 -7.49 17.64 6.85
N ALA A 86 -7.37 18.15 8.08
CA ALA A 86 -8.42 18.05 9.11
C ALA A 86 -9.70 18.84 8.81
N ASP A 87 -9.63 19.84 7.92
CA ASP A 87 -10.71 20.83 7.72
C ASP A 87 -11.57 20.61 6.45
N ALA A 88 -11.39 19.51 5.72
CA ALA A 88 -12.18 19.23 4.52
C ALA A 88 -13.48 18.48 4.86
N ILE A 89 -14.62 19.10 4.57
CA ILE A 89 -15.99 18.54 4.69
C ILE A 89 -16.20 17.33 3.74
N ALA A 90 -15.22 17.02 2.89
CA ALA A 90 -15.08 15.78 2.14
C ALA A 90 -13.73 15.14 2.49
N ILE A 91 -13.71 13.81 2.66
CA ILE A 91 -12.50 13.00 2.83
C ILE A 91 -11.70 13.04 1.52
N ASP A 92 -11.05 14.16 1.23
CA ASP A 92 -10.15 14.30 0.09
C ASP A 92 -8.74 13.92 0.56
N ASN A 93 -8.43 12.62 0.51
CA ASN A 93 -7.06 12.14 0.63
C ASN A 93 -6.28 12.57 -0.61
N LEU A 94 -5.39 13.55 -0.47
CA LEU A 94 -4.51 13.97 -1.56
C LEU A 94 -3.34 12.99 -1.67
N ARG A 95 -3.10 12.46 -2.87
CA ARG A 95 -1.96 11.57 -3.12
C ARG A 95 -0.87 12.28 -3.92
N LEU A 96 0.31 12.41 -3.31
CA LEU A 96 1.52 12.88 -3.97
C LEU A 96 2.36 11.68 -4.41
N VAL A 97 2.75 11.63 -5.68
CA VAL A 97 3.71 10.65 -6.20
C VAL A 97 5.07 11.31 -6.33
N LEU A 98 6.05 10.80 -5.60
CA LEU A 98 7.45 11.18 -5.69
C LEU A 98 8.11 10.37 -6.79
N VAL A 99 8.80 11.03 -7.72
CA VAL A 99 9.53 10.38 -8.81
C VAL A 99 11.00 10.78 -8.72
N PRO A 100 11.83 10.00 -8.01
CA PRO A 100 13.23 10.34 -7.83
C PRO A 100 14.06 10.03 -9.07
N THR A 101 15.09 10.85 -9.30
CA THR A 101 16.10 10.68 -10.34
C THR A 101 17.49 11.00 -9.80
N LEU A 102 18.50 10.32 -10.34
CA LEU A 102 19.91 10.65 -10.15
C LEU A 102 20.44 11.61 -11.24
N ALA A 103 19.63 11.89 -12.26
CA ALA A 103 19.96 12.89 -13.27
C ALA A 103 19.89 14.30 -12.67
N MET A 104 20.89 15.13 -12.96
CA MET A 104 21.04 16.47 -12.38
C MET A 104 20.63 17.60 -13.33
N ASP A 105 20.29 17.28 -14.58
CA ASP A 105 19.80 18.25 -15.57
C ASP A 105 18.42 18.79 -15.20
N GLY A 106 17.50 17.92 -14.75
CA GLY A 106 16.13 18.30 -14.40
C GLY A 106 15.29 18.67 -15.63
N ASP A 107 15.70 18.22 -16.81
CA ASP A 107 15.10 18.61 -18.09
C ASP A 107 13.73 17.96 -18.32
N GLU A 108 13.48 16.78 -17.73
CA GLU A 108 12.21 16.06 -17.85
C GLU A 108 11.82 15.32 -16.59
N LEU A 109 10.50 15.23 -16.37
CA LEU A 109 9.88 14.31 -15.42
C LEU A 109 9.46 13.04 -16.16
N SER A 110 10.10 11.92 -15.82
CA SER A 110 9.83 10.61 -16.43
C SER A 110 9.14 9.67 -15.45
N VAL A 111 7.81 9.55 -15.60
CA VAL A 111 6.93 8.82 -14.67
C VAL A 111 6.64 7.42 -15.20
N PRO A 112 6.92 6.34 -14.44
CA PRO A 112 6.52 4.98 -14.82
C PRO A 112 5.01 4.85 -15.03
N GLN A 113 4.63 4.10 -16.06
CA GLN A 113 3.24 3.86 -16.44
C GLN A 113 2.38 3.34 -15.28
N GLU A 114 2.95 2.60 -14.34
CA GLU A 114 2.27 2.06 -13.16
C GLU A 114 1.67 3.16 -12.27
N TRP A 115 2.34 4.30 -12.13
CA TRP A 115 1.81 5.41 -11.34
C TRP A 115 0.75 6.23 -12.09
N ILE A 116 0.55 5.98 -13.39
CA ILE A 116 -0.34 6.74 -14.26
C ILE A 116 -1.60 5.93 -14.60
N ASP A 117 -1.41 4.67 -15.02
CA ASP A 117 -2.46 3.86 -15.63
C ASP A 117 -2.99 2.74 -14.68
N ILE A 118 -2.51 2.63 -13.44
CA ILE A 118 -3.10 1.74 -12.42
C ILE A 118 -4.09 2.55 -11.56
N PRO A 119 -5.41 2.28 -11.63
CA PRO A 119 -6.44 3.05 -10.92
C PRO A 119 -6.19 3.16 -9.40
N GLU A 120 -5.70 2.10 -8.78
CA GLU A 120 -5.43 2.05 -7.34
C GLU A 120 -4.20 2.89 -6.95
N TRP A 121 -3.26 3.14 -7.87
CA TRP A 121 -1.95 3.77 -7.57
C TRP A 121 -1.90 5.23 -7.97
N VAL A 122 -2.75 5.67 -8.91
CA VAL A 122 -2.73 7.03 -9.47
C VAL A 122 -2.66 8.11 -8.40
N GLY A 123 -1.76 9.09 -8.60
CA GLY A 123 -1.62 10.29 -7.78
C GLY A 123 -2.49 11.45 -8.26
N ASP A 124 -2.63 12.45 -7.41
CA ASP A 124 -3.16 13.76 -7.80
C ASP A 124 -2.06 14.64 -8.39
N TYR A 125 -0.92 14.69 -7.69
CA TYR A 125 0.25 15.44 -8.08
C TYR A 125 1.49 14.55 -8.14
N TYR A 126 2.40 14.88 -9.04
CA TYR A 126 3.64 14.15 -9.30
C TYR A 126 4.80 15.12 -9.13
N LEU A 127 5.74 14.77 -8.27
CA LEU A 127 6.89 15.59 -7.93
C LEU A 127 8.12 15.00 -8.63
N GLY A 128 8.79 15.83 -9.42
CA GLY A 128 10.11 15.54 -9.93
C GLY A 128 11.14 15.80 -8.85
N VAL A 129 11.90 14.77 -8.48
CA VAL A 129 12.83 14.84 -7.35
C VAL A 129 14.24 14.44 -7.79
N GLN A 130 15.20 15.35 -7.66
CA GLN A 130 16.62 15.07 -7.80
C GLN A 130 17.16 14.53 -6.48
N VAL A 131 17.90 13.42 -6.53
CA VAL A 131 18.56 12.83 -5.36
C VAL A 131 20.05 12.83 -5.63
N ASN A 132 20.82 13.46 -4.73
CA ASN A 132 22.27 13.42 -4.73
C ASN A 132 22.75 12.69 -3.46
N PRO A 133 22.95 11.37 -3.53
CA PRO A 133 23.41 10.59 -2.37
C PRO A 133 24.80 10.99 -1.89
N ASP A 134 25.68 11.42 -2.81
CA ASP A 134 27.07 11.75 -2.50
C ASP A 134 27.18 13.04 -1.68
N GLU A 135 26.34 14.03 -1.99
CA GLU A 135 26.26 15.30 -1.26
C GLU A 135 25.17 15.30 -0.16
N GLY A 136 24.45 14.19 0.00
CA GLY A 136 23.49 13.99 1.08
C GLY A 136 22.24 14.85 0.98
N TRP A 137 21.77 15.19 -0.23
CA TRP A 137 20.59 16.03 -0.42
C TRP A 137 19.59 15.50 -1.45
N VAL A 138 18.36 15.96 -1.30
CA VAL A 138 17.21 15.74 -2.20
C VAL A 138 16.65 17.10 -2.58
N ARG A 139 16.31 17.32 -3.85
CA ARG A 139 15.73 18.56 -4.33
C ARG A 139 14.48 18.30 -5.15
N VAL A 140 13.38 18.98 -4.85
CA VAL A 140 12.21 18.96 -5.74
C VAL A 140 12.40 20.05 -6.80
N TYR A 141 12.46 19.65 -8.07
CA TYR A 141 12.68 20.60 -9.18
C TYR A 141 11.37 21.04 -9.85
N GLY A 142 10.27 20.37 -9.55
CA GLY A 142 8.94 20.82 -9.95
C GLY A 142 7.86 19.77 -9.73
N TYR A 143 6.61 20.16 -9.96
CA TYR A 143 5.47 19.27 -9.88
C TYR A 143 4.48 19.46 -11.04
N THR A 144 3.62 18.47 -11.22
CA THR A 144 2.53 18.49 -12.19
C THR A 144 1.34 17.67 -11.69
N THR A 145 0.25 17.62 -12.45
CA THR A 145 -0.94 16.80 -12.15
C THR A 145 -1.00 15.56 -13.04
N HIS A 146 -1.71 14.52 -12.58
CA HIS A 146 -1.98 13.34 -13.43
C HIS A 146 -2.60 13.75 -14.79
N ASN A 147 -3.55 14.69 -14.76
CA ASN A 147 -4.23 15.20 -15.94
C ASN A 147 -3.23 15.81 -16.95
N LYS A 148 -2.29 16.62 -16.48
CA LYS A 148 -1.25 17.20 -17.35
C LYS A 148 -0.35 16.13 -17.95
N ILE A 149 0.05 15.12 -17.19
CA ILE A 149 0.89 14.02 -17.71
C ILE A 149 0.15 13.28 -18.84
N LYS A 150 -1.13 12.94 -18.68
CA LYS A 150 -1.90 12.23 -19.73
C LYS A 150 -2.12 13.07 -20.99
N ASN A 151 -2.21 14.40 -20.86
CA ASN A 151 -2.54 15.28 -21.98
C ASN A 151 -1.31 15.85 -22.71
N PHE A 152 -0.20 16.06 -22.00
CA PHE A 152 1.01 16.71 -22.53
C PHE A 152 2.24 15.81 -22.51
N GLY A 153 2.23 14.72 -21.73
CA GLY A 153 3.34 13.79 -21.65
C GLY A 153 3.49 12.93 -22.90
N VAL A 154 4.74 12.60 -23.24
CA VAL A 154 5.09 11.70 -24.33
C VAL A 154 5.28 10.30 -23.76
N TYR A 155 4.46 9.34 -24.19
CA TYR A 155 4.59 7.95 -23.76
C TYR A 155 5.69 7.24 -24.55
N ASN A 156 6.67 6.67 -23.84
CA ASN A 156 7.70 5.81 -24.39
C ASN A 156 7.37 4.34 -24.10
N ALA A 157 7.07 3.58 -25.16
CA ALA A 157 6.71 2.17 -25.04
C ALA A 157 7.91 1.26 -24.70
N ASN A 158 9.15 1.72 -24.93
CA ASN A 158 10.35 0.89 -24.73
C ASN A 158 10.67 0.65 -23.26
N ASP A 159 10.33 1.61 -22.40
CA ASP A 159 10.57 1.57 -20.96
C ASP A 159 9.30 1.79 -20.12
N ARG A 160 8.15 2.02 -20.80
CA ARG A 160 6.84 2.27 -20.20
C ARG A 160 6.90 3.45 -19.25
N THR A 161 7.33 4.59 -19.76
CA THR A 161 7.36 5.86 -19.03
C THR A 161 6.58 6.92 -19.80
N TYR A 162 5.98 7.85 -19.06
CA TYR A 162 5.50 9.12 -19.61
C TYR A 162 6.52 10.18 -19.25
N SER A 163 7.12 10.80 -20.27
CA SER A 163 8.06 11.91 -20.11
C SER A 163 7.33 13.23 -20.31
N LEU A 164 7.56 14.18 -19.41
CA LEU A 164 7.04 15.54 -19.50
C LEU A 164 8.19 16.53 -19.35
N GLU A 165 8.38 17.40 -20.33
CA GLU A 165 9.44 18.42 -20.31
C GLU A 165 9.24 19.39 -19.13
N SER A 166 10.35 19.91 -18.61
CA SER A 166 10.38 20.81 -17.45
C SER A 166 9.53 22.07 -17.63
N GLU A 167 9.35 22.55 -18.86
CA GLU A 167 8.50 23.69 -19.19
C GLU A 167 7.02 23.50 -18.79
N TYR A 168 6.56 22.26 -18.67
CA TYR A 168 5.21 21.92 -18.23
C TYR A 168 5.11 21.67 -16.71
N LEU A 169 6.24 21.70 -16.00
CA LEU A 169 6.31 21.57 -14.56
C LEU A 169 6.18 22.94 -13.89
N ILE A 170 5.61 22.94 -12.69
CA ILE A 170 5.56 24.12 -11.83
C ILE A 170 6.67 23.96 -10.81
N GLU A 171 7.68 24.82 -10.85
CA GLU A 171 8.85 24.74 -9.97
C GLU A 171 8.52 25.06 -8.50
N ASP A 172 7.69 26.08 -8.27
CA ASP A 172 7.38 26.56 -6.91
C ASP A 172 6.29 25.71 -6.24
N LEU A 173 6.69 24.87 -5.29
CA LEU A 173 5.76 24.02 -4.53
C LEU A 173 4.75 24.84 -3.72
N ASN A 174 5.02 26.10 -3.36
CA ASN A 174 4.03 26.93 -2.69
C ASN A 174 2.77 27.12 -3.54
N VAL A 175 2.94 27.15 -4.87
CA VAL A 175 1.81 27.23 -5.80
C VAL A 175 0.90 26.01 -5.67
N LEU A 176 1.43 24.83 -5.35
CA LEU A 176 0.62 23.62 -5.14
C LEU A 176 -0.32 23.83 -3.95
N TRP A 177 0.22 24.26 -2.81
CA TRP A 177 -0.55 24.44 -1.58
C TRP A 177 -1.57 25.57 -1.69
N LEU A 178 -1.18 26.69 -2.31
CA LEU A 178 -2.10 27.79 -2.59
C LEU A 178 -3.21 27.35 -3.56
N SER A 179 -2.87 26.63 -4.62
CA SER A 179 -3.86 26.12 -5.58
C SER A 179 -4.85 25.19 -4.90
N ARG A 180 -4.39 24.31 -4.02
CA ARG A 180 -5.27 23.43 -3.24
C ARG A 180 -6.19 24.20 -2.31
N GLN A 181 -5.70 25.25 -1.66
CA GLN A 181 -6.48 26.09 -0.75
C GLN A 181 -7.57 26.88 -1.48
N PHE A 182 -7.24 27.49 -2.62
CA PHE A 182 -8.16 28.37 -3.35
C PHE A 182 -9.02 27.63 -4.39
N TYR A 183 -8.57 26.47 -4.88
CA TYR A 183 -9.23 25.66 -5.91
C TYR A 183 -9.32 24.17 -5.52
N PRO A 184 -9.98 23.82 -4.40
CA PRO A 184 -10.07 22.44 -3.93
C PRO A 184 -10.89 21.50 -4.84
N GLN A 185 -11.52 22.02 -5.88
CA GLN A 185 -12.30 21.25 -6.86
C GLN A 185 -11.59 21.14 -8.22
N GLU A 186 -10.29 21.48 -8.28
CA GLU A 186 -9.48 21.28 -9.48
C GLU A 186 -9.47 19.79 -9.87
N VAL A 187 -9.71 19.51 -11.16
CA VAL A 187 -9.63 18.15 -11.69
C VAL A 187 -8.16 17.79 -11.89
N THR A 188 -7.58 17.12 -10.89
CA THR A 188 -6.17 16.69 -10.89
C THR A 188 -5.94 15.44 -11.75
N ARG A 189 -6.94 14.56 -11.88
CA ARG A 189 -6.84 13.26 -12.56
C ARG A 189 -7.62 13.23 -13.87
N ALA A 190 -6.98 12.73 -14.93
CA ALA A 190 -7.69 12.30 -16.14
C ALA A 190 -8.35 10.92 -15.94
N ASN A 191 -9.26 10.55 -16.86
CA ASN A 191 -9.90 9.24 -16.85
C ASN A 191 -8.88 8.12 -17.08
N ILE A 192 -9.03 7.01 -16.35
CA ILE A 192 -8.14 5.84 -16.41
C ILE A 192 -8.96 4.63 -16.80
N GLU A 193 -8.42 3.82 -17.71
CA GLU A 193 -9.05 2.56 -18.09
C GLU A 193 -8.92 1.54 -16.96
N ALA A 194 -10.00 0.79 -16.71
CA ALA A 194 -9.97 -0.27 -15.72
C ALA A 194 -9.03 -1.40 -16.18
N LEU A 195 -8.26 -1.94 -15.25
CA LEU A 195 -7.41 -3.10 -15.50
C LEU A 195 -8.26 -4.37 -15.65
N PRO A 196 -7.81 -5.35 -16.45
CA PRO A 196 -8.48 -6.63 -16.54
C PRO A 196 -8.38 -7.39 -15.22
N THR A 197 -9.43 -8.13 -14.86
CA THR A 197 -9.34 -9.12 -13.78
C THR A 197 -8.52 -10.31 -14.26
N LEU A 198 -7.42 -10.61 -13.58
CA LEU A 198 -6.64 -11.82 -13.84
C LEU A 198 -7.29 -13.00 -13.13
N HIS A 199 -7.40 -14.13 -13.83
CA HIS A 199 -7.73 -15.40 -13.19
C HIS A 199 -6.50 -15.97 -12.48
N GLN A 200 -6.71 -16.66 -11.37
CA GLN A 200 -5.66 -17.31 -10.58
C GLN A 200 -4.67 -18.12 -11.43
N THR A 201 -5.14 -18.96 -12.35
CA THR A 201 -4.27 -19.75 -13.22
C THR A 201 -3.39 -18.89 -14.13
N GLN A 202 -3.90 -17.73 -14.58
CA GLN A 202 -3.12 -16.78 -15.37
C GLN A 202 -2.09 -16.07 -14.49
N ALA A 203 -2.48 -15.64 -13.28
CA ALA A 203 -1.56 -15.03 -12.32
C ALA A 203 -0.42 -16.00 -11.95
N GLU A 204 -0.71 -17.26 -11.67
CA GLU A 204 0.30 -18.29 -11.37
C GLU A 204 1.29 -18.50 -12.52
N ASN A 205 0.81 -18.57 -13.76
CA ASN A 205 1.67 -18.66 -14.93
C ASN A 205 2.58 -17.43 -15.09
N LEU A 206 2.04 -16.22 -14.82
CA LEU A 206 2.82 -14.99 -14.83
C LEU A 206 3.88 -14.98 -13.73
N LEU A 207 3.53 -15.41 -12.52
CA LEU A 207 4.45 -15.50 -11.39
C LEU A 207 5.59 -16.49 -11.68
N GLN A 208 5.29 -17.67 -12.20
CA GLN A 208 6.31 -18.64 -12.60
C GLN A 208 7.25 -18.09 -13.68
N ARG A 209 6.70 -17.38 -14.68
CA ARG A 209 7.49 -16.81 -15.78
C ARG A 209 8.36 -15.65 -15.29
N LEU A 210 7.79 -14.70 -14.56
CA LEU A 210 8.43 -13.44 -14.17
C LEU A 210 9.26 -13.57 -12.88
N GLY A 211 9.06 -14.64 -12.12
CA GLY A 211 9.82 -14.99 -10.92
C GLY A 211 11.29 -15.33 -11.21
N ASN A 212 11.65 -15.62 -12.46
CA ASN A 212 13.04 -15.83 -12.86
C ASN A 212 13.86 -14.53 -12.76
N SER A 213 14.84 -14.49 -11.86
CA SER A 213 15.71 -13.33 -11.62
C SER A 213 16.62 -12.97 -12.81
N GLU A 214 16.86 -13.90 -13.73
CA GLU A 214 17.59 -13.64 -14.99
C GLU A 214 16.86 -12.65 -15.90
N ILE A 215 15.54 -12.51 -15.73
CA ILE A 215 14.76 -11.48 -16.40
C ILE A 215 15.01 -10.14 -15.70
N LYS A 216 15.78 -9.26 -16.36
CA LYS A 216 16.18 -7.95 -15.83
C LYS A 216 15.04 -6.93 -15.75
N PHE A 217 14.09 -6.99 -16.70
CA PHE A 217 12.99 -6.03 -16.81
C PHE A 217 11.64 -6.75 -16.90
N PRO A 218 11.18 -7.41 -15.81
CA PRO A 218 9.94 -8.19 -15.82
C PRO A 218 8.72 -7.37 -16.27
N ARG A 219 8.70 -6.07 -15.94
CA ARG A 219 7.65 -5.14 -16.37
C ARG A 219 7.52 -4.94 -17.88
N LEU A 220 8.51 -5.34 -18.68
CA LEU A 220 8.50 -5.20 -20.15
C LEU A 220 8.19 -6.52 -20.89
N GLU A 221 8.19 -7.66 -20.18
CA GLU A 221 8.05 -9.00 -20.75
C GLU A 221 6.62 -9.39 -21.15
N VAL A 222 5.62 -8.68 -20.61
CA VAL A 222 4.20 -8.97 -20.80
C VAL A 222 3.42 -7.68 -21.05
N PRO A 223 2.28 -7.69 -21.75
CA PRO A 223 1.46 -6.50 -21.97
C PRO A 223 1.15 -5.74 -20.67
N PHE A 224 1.09 -4.40 -20.72
CA PHE A 224 0.87 -3.60 -19.52
C PHE A 224 -0.43 -3.95 -18.80
N SER A 225 -1.50 -4.30 -19.51
CA SER A 225 -2.76 -4.72 -18.87
C SER A 225 -2.59 -5.91 -17.93
N ASN A 226 -1.81 -6.93 -18.33
CA ASN A 226 -1.50 -8.08 -17.48
C ASN A 226 -0.51 -7.74 -16.38
N TRP A 227 0.50 -6.91 -16.69
CA TRP A 227 1.49 -6.46 -15.71
C TRP A 227 0.84 -5.63 -14.60
N GLY A 228 0.11 -4.57 -14.96
CA GLY A 228 -0.60 -3.68 -14.06
C GLY A 228 -1.59 -4.43 -13.17
N ALA A 229 -2.38 -5.34 -13.75
CA ALA A 229 -3.30 -6.18 -12.98
C ALA A 229 -2.59 -7.15 -12.01
N LEU A 230 -1.39 -7.62 -12.35
CA LEU A 230 -0.60 -8.48 -11.48
C LEU A 230 -0.04 -7.69 -10.29
N ILE A 231 0.56 -6.53 -10.54
CA ILE A 231 1.25 -5.76 -9.49
C ILE A 231 0.33 -4.91 -8.64
N SER A 232 -0.85 -4.53 -9.14
CA SER A 232 -1.86 -3.84 -8.33
C SER A 232 -2.41 -4.74 -7.22
N HIS A 233 -2.30 -6.07 -7.39
CA HIS A 233 -2.61 -7.05 -6.36
C HIS A 233 -1.44 -7.23 -5.39
N GLY A 234 -1.63 -6.85 -4.13
CA GLY A 234 -0.59 -6.87 -3.08
C GLY A 234 0.13 -8.22 -2.96
N ASP A 235 -0.61 -9.31 -2.84
CA ASP A 235 -0.01 -10.65 -2.69
C ASP A 235 0.71 -11.17 -3.91
N TRP A 236 0.16 -10.97 -5.12
CA TRP A 236 0.84 -11.42 -6.31
C TRP A 236 2.12 -10.62 -6.53
N ARG A 237 2.11 -9.32 -6.25
CA ARG A 237 3.31 -8.49 -6.26
C ARG A 237 4.34 -8.98 -5.24
N GLN A 238 3.89 -9.26 -4.02
CA GLN A 238 4.73 -9.74 -2.92
C GLN A 238 5.34 -11.12 -3.23
N ARG A 239 4.52 -12.06 -3.73
CA ARG A 239 4.93 -13.37 -4.23
C ARG A 239 5.93 -13.26 -5.39
N LEU A 240 5.70 -12.34 -6.33
CA LEU A 240 6.64 -12.12 -7.42
C LEU A 240 7.99 -11.64 -6.89
N TYR A 241 7.98 -10.70 -5.94
CA TYR A 241 9.18 -10.21 -5.29
C TYR A 241 9.96 -11.35 -4.60
N GLU A 242 9.28 -12.20 -3.83
CA GLU A 242 9.89 -13.36 -3.15
C GLU A 242 10.48 -14.39 -4.11
N LEU A 243 9.73 -14.78 -5.15
CA LEU A 243 10.20 -15.74 -6.16
C LEU A 243 11.50 -15.25 -6.79
N ARG A 244 11.63 -13.94 -7.02
CA ARG A 244 12.83 -13.33 -7.58
C ARG A 244 14.00 -13.24 -6.59
N GLN A 245 13.73 -13.30 -5.29
CA GLN A 245 14.76 -13.50 -4.26
C GLN A 245 15.18 -14.96 -4.09
N GLY A 246 14.52 -15.90 -4.80
CA GLY A 246 14.71 -17.33 -4.58
C GLY A 246 14.01 -17.86 -3.33
N ILE A 247 13.08 -17.09 -2.76
CA ILE A 247 12.23 -17.52 -1.63
C ILE A 247 11.06 -18.30 -2.25
N ILE A 248 11.00 -19.60 -1.97
CA ILE A 248 10.02 -20.53 -2.58
C ILE A 248 8.85 -20.81 -1.62
N GLN A 249 9.02 -20.53 -0.32
CA GLN A 249 8.04 -20.91 0.70
C GLN A 249 7.04 -19.78 0.98
N HIS A 250 5.80 -19.96 0.50
CA HIS A 250 4.67 -19.33 1.15
C HIS A 250 4.22 -20.25 2.27
N THR A 251 4.34 -19.76 3.49
CA THR A 251 3.83 -20.45 4.66
C THR A 251 2.32 -20.24 4.69
N SER A 252 1.54 -21.31 4.58
CA SER A 252 0.09 -21.24 4.73
C SER A 252 -0.28 -20.89 6.17
N VAL A 253 -1.52 -20.44 6.41
CA VAL A 253 -1.99 -20.15 7.77
C VAL A 253 -1.97 -21.43 8.62
N TRP A 254 -2.20 -22.61 8.03
CA TRP A 254 -1.96 -23.89 8.70
C TRP A 254 -0.50 -24.06 9.13
N GLN A 255 0.46 -23.78 8.25
CA GLN A 255 1.88 -23.90 8.57
C GLN A 255 2.34 -22.86 9.62
N TRP A 256 1.71 -21.69 9.71
CA TRP A 256 1.99 -20.74 10.80
C TRP A 256 1.67 -21.31 12.20
N PHE A 257 0.80 -22.32 12.31
CA PHE A 257 0.57 -23.00 13.59
C PHE A 257 1.74 -23.88 14.00
N GLU A 258 2.42 -24.53 13.04
CA GLU A 258 3.52 -25.46 13.29
C GLU A 258 4.86 -24.72 13.44
N ASP A 259 5.17 -23.84 12.48
CA ASP A 259 6.49 -23.20 12.34
C ASP A 259 6.53 -21.78 12.93
N GLY A 260 5.38 -21.25 13.33
CA GLY A 260 5.21 -19.84 13.72
C GLY A 260 5.02 -18.92 12.51
N VAL A 261 4.65 -17.66 12.78
CA VAL A 261 4.43 -16.66 11.73
C VAL A 261 5.76 -16.34 11.03
N SER A 262 5.78 -16.45 9.71
CA SER A 262 6.98 -16.16 8.89
C SER A 262 7.52 -14.74 9.15
N GLN A 263 8.83 -14.53 8.97
CA GLN A 263 9.46 -13.20 9.16
C GLN A 263 8.78 -12.11 8.33
N LEU A 264 8.35 -12.45 7.11
CA LEU A 264 7.63 -11.52 6.25
C LEU A 264 6.24 -11.18 6.79
N ALA A 265 5.48 -12.20 7.21
CA ALA A 265 4.16 -11.96 7.80
C ALA A 265 4.28 -11.13 9.09
N GLN A 266 5.34 -11.32 9.88
CA GLN A 266 5.67 -10.45 11.01
C GLN A 266 5.96 -9.00 10.58
N GLN A 267 6.69 -8.79 9.48
CA GLN A 267 6.93 -7.45 8.91
C GLN A 267 5.63 -6.78 8.42
N LEU A 268 4.66 -7.57 7.97
CA LEU A 268 3.31 -7.10 7.64
C LEU A 268 2.45 -6.86 8.90
N GLY A 269 2.91 -7.25 10.08
CA GLY A 269 2.24 -7.01 11.37
C GLY A 269 1.44 -8.19 11.91
N TRP A 270 1.53 -9.36 11.28
CA TRP A 270 0.92 -10.59 11.80
C TRP A 270 1.71 -11.14 12.98
N VAL A 271 0.99 -11.47 14.06
CA VAL A 271 1.57 -12.11 15.24
C VAL A 271 0.68 -13.27 15.68
N GLN A 272 1.30 -14.32 16.22
CA GLN A 272 0.57 -15.43 16.83
C GLN A 272 0.09 -15.01 18.22
N ARG A 273 -1.17 -15.25 18.53
CA ARG A 273 -1.77 -14.97 19.85
C ARG A 273 -2.71 -16.10 20.27
N GLU A 274 -2.83 -16.27 21.59
CA GLU A 274 -3.90 -17.07 22.18
C GLU A 274 -5.10 -16.17 22.46
N PHE A 275 -6.25 -16.52 21.90
CA PHE A 275 -7.48 -15.77 22.13
C PHE A 275 -8.30 -16.41 23.25
N SER A 276 -8.67 -15.61 24.24
CA SER A 276 -9.62 -16.02 25.28
C SER A 276 -11.05 -15.77 24.81
N ALA A 277 -11.86 -16.82 24.71
CA ALA A 277 -13.29 -16.68 24.47
C ALA A 277 -13.98 -16.07 25.72
N VAL A 278 -14.62 -14.91 25.59
CA VAL A 278 -15.53 -14.39 26.62
C VAL A 278 -16.89 -15.03 26.37
N SER A 279 -17.26 -15.99 27.21
CA SER A 279 -18.56 -16.66 27.15
C SER A 279 -19.67 -15.70 27.58
N LEU A 280 -20.40 -15.12 26.62
CA LEU A 280 -21.69 -14.48 26.87
C LEU A 280 -22.77 -15.57 26.92
N GLY A 281 -23.07 -16.06 28.12
CA GLY A 281 -24.27 -16.87 28.38
C GLY A 281 -24.00 -18.23 29.02
N MET A 282 -24.43 -18.38 30.27
CA MET A 282 -24.53 -19.67 30.94
C MET A 282 -25.58 -20.55 30.24
N ARG A 283 -25.16 -21.37 29.26
CA ARG A 283 -25.68 -22.72 28.90
C ARG A 283 -25.18 -23.18 27.51
N SER A 284 -23.89 -23.39 27.38
CA SER A 284 -23.36 -24.52 26.59
C SER A 284 -22.06 -24.98 27.24
N GLN A 285 -21.90 -26.29 27.39
CA GLN A 285 -20.58 -26.89 27.64
C GLN A 285 -19.85 -26.91 26.30
N ASP A 286 -19.57 -25.74 25.72
CA ASP A 286 -18.54 -25.66 24.70
C ASP A 286 -17.24 -25.44 25.47
N SER A 287 -16.40 -26.46 25.39
CA SER A 287 -15.04 -26.51 25.92
C SER A 287 -14.38 -25.13 25.79
N GLN A 288 -13.78 -24.65 26.87
CA GLN A 288 -12.83 -23.54 26.81
C GLN A 288 -11.66 -23.96 25.92
N ALA A 289 -11.84 -23.85 24.60
CA ALA A 289 -10.75 -23.92 23.66
C ALA A 289 -10.09 -22.54 23.69
N SER A 290 -8.89 -22.48 24.23
CA SER A 290 -7.94 -21.44 23.85
C SER A 290 -7.77 -21.53 22.34
N ASN A 291 -8.43 -20.63 21.61
CA ASN A 291 -8.28 -20.60 20.15
C ASN A 291 -6.97 -19.88 19.88
N GLN A 292 -5.91 -20.67 19.72
CA GLN A 292 -4.68 -20.17 19.14
C GLN A 292 -4.98 -19.68 17.72
N GLY A 293 -4.42 -18.54 17.35
CA GLY A 293 -4.57 -18.01 16.01
C GLY A 293 -3.66 -16.82 15.80
N PHE A 294 -4.03 -15.99 14.83
CA PHE A 294 -3.20 -14.89 14.36
C PHE A 294 -3.95 -13.59 14.49
N SER A 295 -3.25 -12.55 14.89
CA SER A 295 -3.79 -11.20 14.98
C SER A 295 -2.93 -10.23 14.22
N ARG A 296 -3.57 -9.18 13.71
CA ARG A 296 -2.91 -8.01 13.16
C ARG A 296 -3.57 -6.75 13.70
N GLU A 297 -2.75 -5.80 14.13
CA GLU A 297 -3.23 -4.49 14.56
C GLU A 297 -3.40 -3.58 13.33
N LEU A 298 -4.54 -2.88 13.28
CA LEU A 298 -4.96 -2.05 12.16
C LEU A 298 -5.35 -0.66 12.69
N LEU A 299 -4.90 0.38 11.99
CA LEU A 299 -5.33 1.75 12.25
C LEU A 299 -6.44 2.11 11.27
N ILE A 300 -7.65 2.41 11.76
CA ILE A 300 -8.80 2.76 10.93
C ILE A 300 -9.39 4.06 11.49
N ALA A 301 -9.41 5.11 10.67
CA ALA A 301 -9.89 6.44 11.04
C ALA A 301 -9.30 6.93 12.39
N GLY A 302 -7.98 6.81 12.54
CA GLY A 302 -7.26 7.21 13.77
C GLY A 302 -7.50 6.34 15.01
N ASN A 303 -8.25 5.23 14.92
CA ASN A 303 -8.47 4.30 16.02
C ASN A 303 -7.85 2.93 15.73
N THR A 304 -7.37 2.27 16.79
CA THR A 304 -6.70 0.97 16.67
C THR A 304 -7.70 -0.18 16.85
N TYR A 305 -7.73 -1.05 15.86
CA TYR A 305 -8.50 -2.27 15.81
C TYR A 305 -7.57 -3.47 15.67
N GLU A 306 -8.07 -4.66 15.96
CA GLU A 306 -7.36 -5.92 15.79
C GLU A 306 -8.20 -6.82 14.88
N LEU A 307 -7.60 -7.27 13.77
CA LEU A 307 -8.12 -8.35 12.95
C LEU A 307 -7.56 -9.66 13.49
N ARG A 308 -8.44 -10.61 13.82
CA ARG A 308 -8.09 -11.93 14.33
C ARG A 308 -8.54 -12.99 13.35
N VAL A 309 -7.70 -14.00 13.16
CA VAL A 309 -7.95 -15.16 12.31
C VAL A 309 -7.62 -16.41 13.11
N PHE A 310 -8.62 -17.23 13.38
CA PHE A 310 -8.46 -18.44 14.19
C PHE A 310 -9.47 -19.51 13.79
N LEU A 311 -9.13 -20.76 14.11
CA LEU A 311 -10.04 -21.90 13.96
C LEU A 311 -11.13 -21.84 15.03
N LYS A 312 -12.36 -22.05 14.60
CA LYS A 312 -13.52 -22.11 15.49
C LYS A 312 -14.06 -23.54 15.49
N GLY A 313 -14.21 -24.11 16.68
CA GLY A 313 -14.75 -25.46 16.84
C GLY A 313 -13.67 -26.51 16.70
N ASP A 314 -14.03 -27.67 16.15
CA ASP A 314 -13.10 -28.78 15.95
C ASP A 314 -12.26 -28.57 14.68
N VAL A 315 -11.01 -29.04 14.69
CA VAL A 315 -10.07 -28.92 13.56
C VAL A 315 -10.61 -29.63 12.32
N GLU A 316 -11.41 -30.69 12.51
CA GLU A 316 -12.03 -31.44 11.42
C GLU A 316 -13.08 -30.64 10.63
N GLU A 317 -13.70 -29.62 11.23
CA GLU A 317 -14.71 -28.80 10.54
C GLU A 317 -14.08 -27.72 9.65
N GLN A 318 -12.78 -27.42 9.84
CA GLN A 318 -12.02 -26.41 9.10
C GLN A 318 -12.73 -25.04 8.98
N ILE A 319 -13.46 -24.66 10.04
CA ILE A 319 -14.17 -23.38 10.09
C ILE A 319 -13.21 -22.32 10.61
N TRP A 320 -12.89 -21.37 9.75
CA TRP A 320 -12.08 -20.21 10.07
C TRP A 320 -12.96 -19.01 10.36
N ARG A 321 -12.61 -18.31 11.43
CA ARG A 321 -13.26 -17.07 11.83
C ARG A 321 -12.32 -15.90 11.64
N PHE A 322 -12.77 -14.95 10.83
CA PHE A 322 -12.19 -13.63 10.70
C PHE A 322 -13.00 -12.68 11.59
N GLU A 323 -12.33 -12.02 12.52
CA GLU A 323 -12.98 -11.17 13.51
C GLU A 323 -12.28 -9.83 13.63
N LEU A 324 -13.03 -8.74 13.49
CA LEU A 324 -12.55 -7.39 13.76
C LEU A 324 -13.06 -6.93 15.12
N ARG A 325 -12.17 -6.39 15.96
CA ARG A 325 -12.51 -5.77 17.26
C ARG A 325 -11.74 -4.49 17.50
N SER A 326 -12.29 -3.60 18.33
CA SER A 326 -11.51 -2.48 18.88
C SER A 326 -10.52 -2.99 19.94
N ILE A 327 -9.30 -2.46 19.92
CA ILE A 327 -8.30 -2.76 20.98
C ILE A 327 -8.60 -1.96 22.25
N LYS A 328 -9.18 -0.77 22.13
CA LYS A 328 -9.58 0.04 23.28
C LYS A 328 -10.71 -0.67 24.02
N LEU A 329 -10.52 -0.91 25.33
CA LEU A 329 -11.54 -1.49 26.22
C LEU A 329 -12.86 -0.72 26.11
N ASP A 330 -13.96 -1.46 26.03
CA ASP A 330 -15.36 -0.97 25.94
C ASP A 330 -15.65 -0.04 24.75
N SER A 331 -14.74 0.06 23.78
CA SER A 331 -14.98 0.81 22.55
C SER A 331 -15.66 -0.10 21.53
N LEU A 332 -16.75 0.39 20.95
CA LEU A 332 -17.52 -0.32 19.93
C LEU A 332 -17.01 0.03 18.52
N ILE A 333 -17.19 -0.90 17.60
CA ILE A 333 -17.10 -0.65 16.17
C ILE A 333 -18.31 0.20 15.78
N PRO A 334 -18.10 1.40 15.20
CA PRO A 334 -19.19 2.31 14.86
C PRO A 334 -19.94 1.86 13.61
N VAL A 335 -21.14 2.44 13.43
CA VAL A 335 -21.97 2.21 12.24
C VAL A 335 -21.21 2.53 10.96
N GLY A 336 -21.44 1.72 9.93
CA GLY A 336 -20.85 1.86 8.60
C GLY A 336 -19.57 1.06 8.39
N PHE A 337 -19.02 0.45 9.44
CA PHE A 337 -17.92 -0.48 9.28
C PHE A 337 -18.38 -1.77 8.61
N LYS A 338 -17.50 -2.36 7.79
CA LYS A 338 -17.73 -3.65 7.14
C LYS A 338 -16.44 -4.46 7.16
N LEU A 339 -16.56 -5.73 7.49
CA LEU A 339 -15.54 -6.75 7.25
C LEU A 339 -16.01 -7.61 6.09
N ARG A 340 -15.19 -7.79 5.05
CA ARG A 340 -15.51 -8.58 3.87
C ARG A 340 -14.36 -9.54 3.56
N LEU A 341 -14.72 -10.73 3.12
CA LEU A 341 -13.83 -11.73 2.53
C LEU A 341 -14.15 -11.84 1.04
N LEU A 342 -13.12 -12.00 0.22
CA LEU A 342 -13.24 -12.21 -1.22
C LEU A 342 -12.41 -13.43 -1.58
N THR A 343 -12.75 -14.07 -2.69
CA THR A 343 -11.85 -15.08 -3.28
C THR A 343 -10.54 -14.43 -3.71
N GLU A 344 -9.50 -15.23 -4.02
CA GLU A 344 -8.24 -14.72 -4.59
C GLU A 344 -8.41 -13.87 -5.86
N ASN A 345 -9.53 -14.05 -6.58
CA ASN A 345 -9.85 -13.26 -7.77
C ASN A 345 -10.71 -12.03 -7.46
N LEU A 346 -10.78 -11.62 -6.19
CA LEU A 346 -11.56 -10.49 -5.68
C LEU A 346 -13.07 -10.61 -5.94
N GLN A 347 -13.57 -11.85 -6.07
CA GLN A 347 -14.99 -12.09 -6.26
C GLN A 347 -15.71 -12.30 -4.93
N GLU A 348 -16.90 -11.70 -4.82
CA GLU A 348 -17.79 -11.92 -3.68
C GLU A 348 -18.39 -13.33 -3.72
N PHE A 349 -18.73 -13.85 -2.54
CA PHE A 349 -19.42 -15.12 -2.35
C PHE A 349 -20.50 -15.00 -1.27
N ALA A 350 -21.34 -16.02 -1.10
CA ALA A 350 -22.45 -15.96 -0.16
C ALA A 350 -21.96 -15.80 1.30
N ASN A 351 -22.55 -14.88 2.05
CA ASN A 351 -22.22 -14.57 3.44
C ASN A 351 -20.76 -14.17 3.67
N ASN A 352 -20.13 -13.56 2.67
CA ASN A 352 -18.73 -13.16 2.73
C ASN A 352 -18.46 -11.87 3.51
N GLN A 353 -19.47 -11.23 4.09
CA GLN A 353 -19.29 -9.96 4.79
C GLN A 353 -20.20 -9.82 5.99
N ASP A 354 -19.75 -9.01 6.94
CA ASP A 354 -20.51 -8.52 8.09
C ASP A 354 -20.40 -6.99 8.15
N SER A 355 -21.46 -6.32 8.59
CA SER A 355 -21.53 -4.85 8.58
C SER A 355 -22.19 -4.31 9.84
N ALA A 356 -21.57 -3.29 10.44
CA ALA A 356 -22.09 -2.60 11.60
C ALA A 356 -23.25 -1.68 11.19
N ILE A 357 -24.49 -2.14 11.41
CA ILE A 357 -25.71 -1.33 11.27
C ILE A 357 -26.02 -0.52 12.53
N GLU A 358 -25.48 -0.95 13.66
CA GLU A 358 -25.44 -0.26 14.95
C GLU A 358 -24.02 -0.38 15.53
N ALA A 359 -23.74 0.30 16.64
CA ALA A 359 -22.44 0.16 17.30
C ALA A 359 -22.33 -1.23 17.93
N VAL A 360 -21.34 -2.03 17.49
CA VAL A 360 -21.19 -3.44 17.88
C VAL A 360 -19.80 -3.70 18.47
N GLU A 361 -19.68 -4.70 19.34
CA GLU A 361 -18.39 -5.05 19.95
C GLU A 361 -17.41 -5.66 18.92
N MET A 362 -17.94 -6.34 17.90
CA MET A 362 -17.15 -7.03 16.90
C MET A 362 -17.92 -7.19 15.58
N LEU A 363 -17.18 -7.32 14.50
CA LEU A 363 -17.66 -7.86 13.22
C LEU A 363 -16.98 -9.20 12.97
N TYR A 364 -17.69 -10.16 12.40
CA TYR A 364 -17.07 -11.44 12.09
C TYR A 364 -17.66 -12.13 10.86
N VAL A 365 -16.79 -12.86 10.15
CA VAL A 365 -17.15 -13.72 9.03
C VAL A 365 -16.58 -15.11 9.29
N GLU A 366 -17.41 -16.14 9.12
CA GLU A 366 -17.03 -17.54 9.29
C GLU A 366 -17.11 -18.26 7.95
N VAL A 367 -16.04 -18.97 7.61
CA VAL A 367 -15.86 -19.63 6.33
C VAL A 367 -15.25 -21.01 6.54
N MET A 368 -15.73 -21.99 5.77
CA MET A 368 -15.10 -23.30 5.69
C MET A 368 -14.07 -23.25 4.56
N LEU A 369 -12.82 -23.57 4.87
CA LEU A 369 -11.72 -23.46 3.91
C LEU A 369 -10.96 -24.78 3.81
N ALA A 370 -10.84 -25.27 2.58
CA ALA A 370 -10.02 -26.42 2.27
C ALA A 370 -8.53 -26.03 2.17
N GLU A 371 -7.66 -27.03 2.29
CA GLU A 371 -6.22 -26.84 2.11
C GLU A 371 -5.90 -26.28 0.72
N GLY A 372 -5.12 -25.20 0.68
CA GLY A 372 -4.71 -24.48 -0.52
C GLY A 372 -5.64 -23.34 -0.94
N GLU A 373 -6.82 -23.20 -0.33
CA GLU A 373 -7.73 -22.09 -0.62
C GLU A 373 -7.20 -20.77 -0.06
N GLY A 374 -7.30 -19.70 -0.85
CA GLY A 374 -6.91 -18.35 -0.45
C GLY A 374 -8.09 -17.40 -0.37
N LEU A 375 -8.09 -16.55 0.65
CA LEU A 375 -9.06 -15.47 0.80
C LEU A 375 -8.36 -14.12 0.92
N VAL A 376 -8.90 -13.13 0.23
CA VAL A 376 -8.59 -11.71 0.44
C VAL A 376 -9.53 -11.16 1.49
N TRP A 377 -9.00 -10.42 2.47
CA TRP A 377 -9.82 -9.70 3.43
C TRP A 377 -9.82 -8.19 3.12
N GLU A 378 -10.96 -7.55 3.32
CA GLU A 378 -11.16 -6.11 3.14
C GLU A 378 -11.95 -5.57 4.34
N ILE A 379 -11.58 -4.36 4.78
CA ILE A 379 -12.32 -3.63 5.80
C ILE A 379 -12.70 -2.26 5.24
N GLU A 380 -13.95 -1.86 5.45
CA GLU A 380 -14.45 -0.53 5.14
C GLU A 380 -14.80 0.16 6.47
N PRO A 381 -14.36 1.39 6.78
CA PRO A 381 -13.36 2.17 6.05
C PRO A 381 -11.99 1.46 5.95
N ASN A 382 -11.27 1.70 4.84
CA ASN A 382 -9.99 1.04 4.58
C ASN A 382 -8.97 1.32 5.69
N PRO A 383 -8.29 0.28 6.22
CA PRO A 383 -7.20 0.46 7.16
C PRO A 383 -6.06 1.28 6.55
N GLU A 384 -5.45 2.11 7.38
CA GLU A 384 -4.37 2.98 7.01
C GLU A 384 -3.10 2.18 6.66
N GLY A 385 -2.58 2.39 5.45
CA GLY A 385 -1.35 1.76 4.99
C GLY A 385 -1.49 0.26 4.68
N CYS A 386 -2.68 -0.32 4.73
CA CYS A 386 -2.87 -1.73 4.41
C CYS A 386 -3.11 -1.96 2.92
N ASP A 387 -2.36 -2.89 2.34
CA ASP A 387 -2.64 -3.44 1.02
C ASP A 387 -3.60 -4.62 1.10
N ARG A 388 -4.16 -5.02 -0.04
CA ARG A 388 -4.89 -6.28 -0.17
C ARG A 388 -3.94 -7.45 0.04
N GLU A 389 -4.32 -8.34 0.94
CA GLU A 389 -3.57 -9.54 1.33
C GLU A 389 -4.42 -10.80 1.20
N ILE A 390 -3.81 -11.91 0.77
CA ILE A 390 -4.36 -13.25 0.60
C ILE A 390 -3.80 -14.09 1.73
N LEU A 391 -4.68 -14.55 2.59
CA LEU A 391 -4.37 -15.64 3.52
C LEU A 391 -4.69 -16.96 2.82
N ARG A 392 -3.66 -17.79 2.61
CA ARG A 392 -3.80 -19.16 2.10
C ARG A 392 -3.88 -20.13 3.25
N PHE A 393 -4.86 -21.02 3.24
CA PHE A 393 -5.11 -21.95 4.33
C PHE A 393 -4.41 -23.25 4.05
#